data_AF-A0A7S7G114-F1
#
_entry.id   AF-A0A7S7G114-F1
#
_cell.length_a   1.000
_cell.length_b   1.000
_cell.length_c   1.000
_cell.angle_alpha   90.00
_cell.angle_beta   90.00
_cell.angle_gamma   90.00
#
_symmetry.space_group_name_H-M   'P 1'
#
loop_
_entity.id
_entity.type
_entity.pdbx_description
1 polymer ?
#
loop_
_entity_poly.entity_id
_entity_poly.type
_entity_poly.pdbx_seq_one_letter_code
_entity_poly.pdbx_strand_id
1 'polypeptide(L)' 'MWKAKIKKFLINCKIPIIQRNKLLLIVDQTQKIIWIPCLYHNETLGEGKIITLAIENIKNRFK' A
#
# COMPACT_ATOMS: atom_id res chain seq x y z
N MET A 1 10.37 8.17 9.82
CA MET A 1 10.04 7.04 10.72
C MET A 1 9.36 5.86 9.99
N TRP A 2 8.35 6.08 9.15
CA TRP A 2 7.64 5.02 8.40
C TRP A 2 8.50 4.23 7.39
N LYS A 3 9.42 4.90 6.68
CA LYS A 3 10.37 4.24 5.75
C LYS A 3 11.23 3.15 6.42
N ALA A 4 11.61 3.34 7.69
CA ALA A 4 12.41 2.36 8.42
C ALA A 4 11.60 1.10 8.77
N LYS A 5 10.31 1.27 9.13
CA LYS A 5 9.40 0.16 9.46
C LYS A 5 9.10 -0.70 8.22
N ILE A 6 8.81 -0.07 7.07
CA ILE A 6 8.54 -0.82 5.83
C ILE A 6 9.80 -1.55 5.33
N LYS A 7 10.97 -0.92 5.43
CA LYS A 7 12.25 -1.55 5.05
C LYS A 7 12.50 -2.80 5.89
N LYS A 8 12.32 -2.70 7.22
CA LYS A 8 12.49 -3.83 8.14
C LYS A 8 11.47 -4.93 7.87
N PHE A 9 10.21 -4.57 7.61
CA PHE A 9 9.17 -5.52 7.22
C PHE A 9 9.54 -6.30 5.95
N LEU A 10 9.93 -5.61 4.87
CA LEU A 10 10.32 -6.24 3.61
C LEU A 10 11.59 -7.11 3.74
N ILE A 11 12.50 -6.76 4.65
CA ILE A 11 13.65 -7.60 4.99
C ILE A 11 13.19 -8.89 5.69
N ASN A 12 12.29 -8.79 6.67
CA ASN A 12 11.76 -9.94 7.40
C ASN A 12 10.97 -10.89 6.47
N CYS A 13 10.23 -10.34 5.51
CA CYS A 13 9.58 -11.10 4.44
C CYS A 13 10.54 -11.64 3.37
N LYS A 14 11.86 -11.42 3.53
CA LYS A 14 12.92 -11.86 2.60
C LYS A 14 12.73 -11.36 1.16
N ILE A 15 12.15 -10.18 0.99
CA ILE A 15 11.93 -9.60 -0.35
C ILE A 15 13.25 -9.05 -0.91
N PRO A 16 13.72 -9.54 -2.07
CA PRO A 16 14.94 -9.06 -2.72
C PRO A 16 14.87 -7.56 -3.03
N ILE A 17 15.99 -6.84 -2.89
CA ILE A 17 16.06 -5.38 -3.09
C ILE A 17 15.50 -4.96 -4.47
N ILE A 18 15.78 -5.75 -5.50
CA ILE A 18 15.38 -5.49 -6.89
C ILE A 18 13.85 -5.58 -7.06
N GLN A 19 13.18 -6.42 -6.27
CA GLN A 19 11.73 -6.59 -6.31
C GLN A 19 10.99 -5.52 -5.52
N ARG A 20 11.63 -4.90 -4.51
CA ARG A 20 10.97 -3.91 -3.64
C ARG A 20 10.44 -2.71 -4.42
N ASN A 21 11.17 -2.27 -5.43
CA ASN A 21 10.76 -1.15 -6.29
C ASN A 21 9.61 -1.50 -7.24
N LYS A 22 9.25 -2.79 -7.36
CA LYS A 22 8.17 -3.29 -8.20
C LYS A 22 6.91 -3.63 -7.39
N LEU A 23 6.92 -3.39 -6.08
CA LEU A 23 5.78 -3.69 -5.21
C LEU A 23 4.66 -2.70 -5.45
N LEU A 24 3.45 -3.24 -5.65
CA LEU A 24 2.23 -2.47 -5.58
C LEU A 24 1.89 -2.20 -4.12
N LEU A 25 1.64 -0.93 -3.80
CA LEU A 25 1.26 -0.47 -2.47
C LEU A 25 -0.11 0.17 -2.55
N ILE A 26 -1.10 -0.40 -1.85
CA ILE A 26 -2.40 0.24 -1.68
C ILE A 26 -2.37 1.02 -0.37
N VAL A 27 -2.58 2.33 -0.47
CA VAL A 27 -2.60 3.26 0.65
C VAL A 27 -3.93 3.98 0.72
N ASP A 28 -4.31 4.40 1.92
CA ASP A 28 -5.44 5.33 2.10
C ASP A 28 -5.04 6.77 1.75
N GLN A 29 -6.00 7.68 1.82
CA GLN A 29 -5.82 9.12 1.61
C GLN A 29 -4.80 9.78 2.56
N THR A 30 -4.44 9.12 3.67
CA THR A 30 -3.44 9.59 4.65
C THR A 30 -2.06 8.98 4.45
N GLN A 31 -1.85 8.22 3.37
CA GLN A 31 -0.64 7.43 3.08
C GLN A 31 -0.40 6.25 4.04
N LYS A 32 -1.42 5.80 4.78
CA LYS A 32 -1.32 4.57 5.58
C LYS A 32 -1.48 3.37 4.65
N ILE A 33 -0.61 2.38 4.79
CA ILE A 33 -0.69 1.16 3.99
C ILE A 33 -1.89 0.33 4.45
N ILE A 34 -2.77 0.07 3.50
CA ILE A 34 -3.92 -0.81 3.64
C ILE A 34 -3.50 -2.24 3.29
N TRP A 35 -2.86 -2.40 2.14
CA TRP A 35 -2.57 -3.71 1.58
C TRP A 35 -1.33 -3.69 0.68
N ILE A 36 -0.54 -4.75 0.79
CA ILE A 36 0.53 -5.11 -0.12
C ILE A 36 0.19 -6.51 -0.62
N PRO A 37 -0.11 -6.70 -1.92
CA PRO A 37 -0.53 -7.99 -2.44
C PRO A 37 0.39 -9.13 -2.02
N CYS A 38 -0.20 -10.20 -1.49
CA CYS A 38 0.49 -11.40 -1.00
C CYS A 38 1.46 -11.21 0.19
N LEU A 39 1.61 -9.99 0.73
CA LEU A 39 2.61 -9.70 1.77
C LEU A 39 2.00 -9.18 3.05
N TYR A 40 1.01 -8.29 2.96
CA TYR A 40 0.48 -7.60 4.12
C TYR A 40 -0.94 -7.15 3.87
N HIS A 41 -1.82 -7.33 4.85
CA HIS A 41 -3.11 -6.65 4.91
C HIS A 41 -3.25 -6.02 6.30
N ASN A 42 -3.87 -4.85 6.36
CA ASN A 42 -4.08 -4.16 7.61
C ASN A 42 -5.36 -4.67 8.29
N GLU A 43 -5.17 -5.46 9.35
CA GLU A 43 -6.25 -6.07 10.14
C GLU A 43 -7.12 -5.04 10.90
N THR A 44 -6.69 -3.78 11.03
CA THR A 44 -7.44 -2.74 11.76
C THR A 44 -8.51 -2.04 10.93
N LEU A 45 -8.66 -2.38 9.64
CA LEU A 45 -9.60 -1.72 8.71
C LEU A 45 -11.05 -2.23 8.80
N GLY A 46 -11.36 -3.08 9.79
CA GLY A 46 -12.69 -3.66 10.01
C GLY A 46 -12.82 -5.09 9.48
N GLU A 47 -13.97 -5.71 9.71
CA GLU A 47 -14.21 -7.15 9.45
C GLU A 47 -14.35 -7.51 7.97
N GLY A 48 -14.43 -6.52 7.08
CA GLY A 48 -14.64 -6.71 5.65
C GLY A 48 -13.36 -7.16 4.92
N LYS A 49 -13.42 -8.28 4.20
CA LYS A 49 -12.34 -8.75 3.30
C LYS A 49 -12.33 -8.06 1.93
N ILE A 50 -13.02 -6.93 1.78
CA ILE A 50 -13.24 -6.25 0.50
C ILE A 50 -12.56 -4.88 0.52
N ILE A 51 -11.68 -4.64 -0.46
CA ILE A 51 -11.08 -3.33 -0.72
C ILE A 51 -11.80 -2.73 -1.92
N THR A 52 -12.53 -1.63 -1.71
CA THR A 52 -13.16 -0.87 -2.79
C THR A 52 -12.21 0.25 -3.24
N LEU A 53 -11.81 0.21 -4.50
CA LEU A 53 -10.99 1.26 -5.12
C LEU A 53 -11.89 2.14 -5.99
N ALA A 54 -11.91 3.43 -5.70
CA ALA A 54 -12.56 4.43 -6.54
C ALA A 54 -11.48 5.24 -7.27
N ILE A 55 -11.68 5.46 -8.57
CA ILE A 55 -10.83 6.36 -9.35
C ILE A 55 -11.58 7.68 -9.46
N GLU A 56 -11.06 8.72 -8.83
CA GLU A 56 -11.58 10.07 -9.06
C GLU A 56 -11.13 10.51 -10.46
N ASN A 57 -12.09 10.64 -11.37
CA ASN A 57 -11.83 11.12 -12.71
C ASN A 57 -11.65 12.64 -12.66
N ILE A 58 -10.41 13.11 -12.52
CA ILE A 58 -10.07 14.54 -12.54
C ILE A 58 -10.25 15.05 -13.98
N LYS A 59 -11.50 15.31 -14.38
CA LYS A 59 -11.79 16.05 -15.61
C LYS A 59 -11.48 17.53 -15.36
N ASN A 60 -10.41 18.01 -16.01
CA ASN A 60 -10.07 19.41 -16.28
C ASN A 60 -9.64 20.31 -15.09
N ARG A 61 -8.32 20.48 -14.95
CA ARG A 61 -7.69 21.67 -14.33
C ARG A 61 -6.79 22.45 -15.30
N PHE A 62 -7.06 22.36 -16.60
CA PHE A 62 -6.48 23.26 -17.59
C PHE A 62 -7.65 24.02 -18.24
N LYS A 63 -8.05 25.12 -17.59
CA LYS A 63 -8.75 26.24 -18.23
C LYS A 63 -7.72 27.36 -18.38
#